data_AF-A0A8J6ZPQ4-F1
#
_entry.id   AF-A0A8J6ZPQ4-F1
#
_cell.length_a   1.000
_cell.length_b   1.000
_cell.length_c   1.000
_cell.angle_alpha   90.00
_cell.angle_beta   90.00
_cell.angle_gamma   90.00
#
_symmetry.space_group_name_H-M   'P 1'
#
loop_
_entity.id
_entity.type
_entity.pdbx_description
1 polymer ?
#
loop_
_entity_poly.entity_id
_entity_poly.type
_entity_poly.pdbx_seq_one_letter_code
_entity_poly.pdbx_strand_id
1 'polypeptide(L)' 'MVKKVTITLDDEILAFIDRQAALVGDTPNRSGYVNSVLAKHRRTVLEAEIIAALKEDAMSPEYQSEIAAWDTVAGDGIE' A
#
# COMPACT_ATOMS: atom_id res chain seq x y z
N MET A 1 7.06 14.43 -5.18
CA MET A 1 7.05 15.08 -6.52
C MET A 1 5.88 14.55 -7.32
N VAL A 2 5.20 15.40 -8.11
CA VAL A 2 4.12 14.97 -9.03
C VAL A 2 4.65 14.96 -10.46
N LYS A 3 4.32 13.93 -11.23
CA LYS A 3 4.66 13.80 -12.66
C LYS A 3 3.39 13.64 -13.47
N LYS A 4 3.33 14.27 -14.64
CA LYS A 4 2.22 14.12 -15.60
C LYS A 4 2.55 12.97 -16.54
N VAL A 5 1.58 12.10 -16.77
CA VAL A 5 1.66 10.96 -17.67
C VAL A 5 0.37 10.88 -18.48
N THR A 6 0.47 10.37 -19.71
CA THR A 6 -0.70 10.06 -20.55
C THR A 6 -0.93 8.55 -20.50
N ILE A 7 -2.17 8.14 -20.25
CA ILE A 7 -2.59 6.74 -20.23
C ILE A 7 -3.82 6.58 -21.11
N THR A 8 -3.97 5.41 -21.73
CA THR A 8 -5.18 5.04 -22.46
C THR A 8 -6.13 4.32 -21.49
N LEU A 9 -7.40 4.70 -21.49
CA LEU A 9 -8.45 4.11 -20.69
C LEU A 9 -9.65 3.84 -21.59
N ASP A 10 -10.37 2.76 -21.33
CA ASP A 10 -11.65 2.51 -22.00
C ASP A 10 -12.69 3.56 -21.58
N ASP A 11 -13.62 3.85 -22.48
CA ASP A 11 -14.63 4.91 -22.26
C ASP A 11 -15.44 4.68 -20.98
N GLU A 12 -15.77 3.43 -20.66
CA GLU A 12 -16.50 3.07 -19.45
C GLU A 12 -15.69 3.36 -18.16
N ILE A 13 -14.38 3.17 -18.21
CA ILE A 13 -13.48 3.42 -17.08
C ILE A 13 -13.31 4.93 -16.89
N LEU A 14 -13.17 5.68 -17.98
CA LEU A 14 -13.12 7.14 -17.91
C LEU A 14 -14.42 7.72 -17.33
N ALA A 15 -15.58 7.24 -17.78
CA ALA A 15 -16.88 7.65 -17.24
C ALA A 15 -17.05 7.30 -15.75
N PHE A 16 -16.49 6.17 -15.32
CA PHE A 16 -16.46 5.82 -13.90
C PHE A 16 -15.58 6.79 -13.09
N ILE A 17 -14.35 7.05 -13.56
CA ILE A 17 -13.41 8.00 -12.92
C ILE A 17 -14.05 9.39 -12.81
N ASP A 18 -14.75 9.85 -13.84
CA ASP A 18 -15.44 11.14 -13.85
C ASP A 18 -16.47 11.26 -12.74
N ARG A 19 -17.32 10.24 -12.59
CA ARG A 19 -18.32 10.20 -11.52
C ARG A 19 -17.64 10.23 -10.16
N GLN A 20 -16.61 9.41 -9.95
CA GLN A 20 -15.93 9.33 -8.66
C GLN A 20 -15.14 10.59 -8.31
N ALA A 21 -14.48 11.18 -9.29
CA ALA A 21 -13.74 12.43 -9.13
C ALA A 21 -14.63 13.61 -8.76
N ALA A 22 -15.89 13.61 -9.20
CA ALA A 22 -16.88 14.62 -8.86
C ALA A 22 -17.47 14.47 -7.45
N LEU A 23 -17.33 13.30 -6.80
CA LEU A 23 -17.81 13.08 -5.44
C LEU A 23 -16.88 13.66 -4.36
N VAL A 24 -15.66 14.06 -4.73
CA VAL A 24 -14.60 14.44 -3.80
C VAL A 24 -14.23 15.91 -3.96
N GLY A 25 -14.75 16.75 -3.06
CA GLY A 25 -14.45 18.18 -2.97
C GLY A 25 -15.33 19.07 -3.86
N ASP A 26 -15.03 20.37 -3.87
CA ASP A 26 -15.82 21.37 -4.59
C ASP A 26 -15.59 21.35 -6.12
N THR A 27 -14.50 20.73 -6.57
CA THR A 27 -14.11 20.68 -7.99
C THR A 27 -13.70 19.26 -8.39
N PRO A 28 -14.24 18.70 -9.49
CA PRO A 28 -13.88 17.36 -9.93
C PRO A 28 -12.38 17.18 -10.20
N ASN A 29 -11.74 16.20 -9.57
CA ASN A 29 -10.30 15.96 -9.69
C ASN A 29 -9.97 14.50 -10.05
N ARG A 30 -9.89 14.22 -11.36
CA ARG A 30 -9.56 12.88 -11.90
C ARG A 30 -8.22 12.37 -11.41
N SER A 31 -7.18 13.20 -11.49
CA SER A 31 -5.82 12.82 -11.06
C SER A 31 -5.77 12.54 -9.56
N GLY A 32 -6.52 13.30 -8.76
CA GLY A 32 -6.64 13.06 -7.32
C GLY A 32 -7.28 11.71 -7.02
N TYR A 33 -8.39 11.40 -7.69
CA TYR A 33 -9.06 10.10 -7.54
C TYR A 33 -8.16 8.93 -8.00
N VAL A 34 -7.57 9.02 -9.19
CA VAL A 34 -6.67 7.97 -9.71
C VAL A 34 -5.48 7.75 -8.78
N ASN A 35 -4.86 8.82 -8.28
CA ASN A 35 -3.76 8.70 -7.33
C ASN A 35 -4.17 8.03 -6.02
N SER A 36 -5.38 8.31 -5.49
CA SER A 36 -5.83 7.69 -4.25
C SER A 36 -6.10 6.19 -4.42
N VAL A 37 -6.69 5.80 -5.56
CA VAL A 37 -6.90 4.39 -5.93
C VAL A 37 -5.57 3.66 -6.07
N LEU A 38 -4.61 4.23 -6.80
CA LEU A 38 -3.29 3.63 -6.99
C LEU A 38 -2.50 3.56 -5.68
N ALA A 39 -2.58 4.58 -4.81
CA ALA A 39 -1.94 4.54 -3.50
C ALA A 39 -2.53 3.44 -2.61
N LYS A 40 -3.86 3.27 -2.62
CA LYS A 40 -4.53 2.18 -1.91
C LYS A 40 -4.11 0.82 -2.46
N HIS A 41 -4.12 0.65 -3.77
CA HIS A 41 -3.72 -0.60 -4.41
C HIS A 41 -2.26 -0.94 -4.11
N ARG A 42 -1.34 0.04 -4.22
CA ARG A 42 0.07 -0.12 -3.85
C ARG A 42 0.22 -0.61 -2.41
N ARG A 43 -0.52 -0.04 -1.46
CA ARG A 43 -0.49 -0.49 -0.06
C ARG A 43 -0.92 -1.95 0.06
N THR A 44 -2.00 -2.35 -0.61
CA THR A 44 -2.48 -3.73 -0.60
C THR A 44 -1.45 -4.71 -1.18
N VAL A 45 -0.76 -4.34 -2.27
CA VAL A 45 0.30 -5.16 -2.86
C VAL A 45 1.46 -5.32 -1.89
N LEU A 46 1.96 -4.22 -1.31
CA LEU A 46 3.06 -4.24 -0.35
C LEU A 46 2.71 -5.05 0.91
N GLU A 47 1.48 -4.93 1.41
CA GLU A 47 1.01 -5.70 2.56
C GLU A 47 1.03 -7.22 2.26
N ALA A 48 0.58 -7.62 1.07
CA ALA A 48 0.64 -9.02 0.65
C ALA A 48 2.08 -9.53 0.51
N GLU A 49 3.00 -8.72 -0.03
CA GLU A 49 4.43 -9.04 -0.13
C GLU A 49 5.06 -9.20 1.25
N ILE A 50 4.78 -8.28 2.18
CA ILE A 50 5.26 -8.36 3.57
C ILE A 50 4.73 -9.62 4.25
N ILE A 51 3.43 -9.92 4.12
CA ILE A 51 2.84 -11.13 4.70
C ILE A 51 3.50 -12.39 4.13
N ALA A 52 3.80 -12.41 2.82
CA ALA A 52 4.48 -13.53 2.20
C ALA A 52 5.90 -13.73 2.74
N ALA A 53 6.69 -12.65 2.82
CA ALA A 53 8.03 -12.68 3.38
C ALA A 53 8.03 -13.12 4.86
N LEU A 54 7.15 -12.55 5.68
CA LEU A 54 7.01 -12.93 7.09
C LEU A 54 6.62 -14.40 7.28
N LYS A 55 5.82 -14.97 6.37
CA LYS A 55 5.48 -16.40 6.40
C LYS A 55 6.68 -17.27 6.06
N GLU A 56 7.50 -16.86 5.10
CA GLU A 56 8.74 -17.56 4.75
C GLU A 56 9.71 -17.55 5.94
N ASP A 57 9.94 -16.38 6.51
CA ASP A 57 10.77 -16.17 7.70
C ASP A 57 10.25 -16.95 8.93
N ALA A 58 8.93 -17.04 9.09
CA ALA A 58 8.29 -17.83 10.15
C ALA A 58 8.60 -19.34 10.05
N MET A 59 8.88 -19.83 8.85
CA MET A 59 9.24 -21.23 8.60
C MET A 59 10.74 -21.50 8.75
N SER A 60 11.59 -20.47 8.85
CA SER A 60 13.05 -20.63 9.05
C SER A 60 13.39 -20.79 10.54
N PRO A 61 13.94 -21.94 10.96
CA PRO A 61 14.39 -22.13 12.35
C PRO A 61 15.49 -21.16 12.75
N GLU A 62 16.38 -20.79 11.82
CA GLU A 62 17.46 -19.84 12.04
C GLU A 62 16.88 -18.45 12.35
N TYR A 63 15.94 -17.98 11.53
CA TYR A 63 15.28 -16.69 11.76
C TYR A 63 14.47 -16.66 13.06
N GLN A 64 13.78 -17.75 13.41
CA GLN A 64 13.09 -17.86 14.71
C GLN A 64 14.06 -17.81 15.90
N SER A 65 15.25 -18.40 15.76
CA SER A 65 16.28 -18.33 16.80
C SER A 65 16.81 -16.91 17.00
N GLU A 66 16.93 -16.13 15.92
CA GLU A 66 17.28 -14.72 16.00
C GLU A 66 16.17 -13.92 16.69
N ILE A 67 14.90 -14.10 16.31
CA ILE A 67 13.76 -13.45 16.98
C ILE A 67 13.81 -13.71 18.50
N ALA A 68 14.03 -14.95 18.93
CA ALA A 68 14.10 -15.29 20.35
C ALA A 68 15.27 -14.60 21.07
N ALA A 69 16.40 -14.39 20.39
CA ALA A 69 17.51 -13.62 20.94
C ALA A 69 17.14 -12.12 21.09
N TRP A 70 16.46 -11.54 20.09
CA TRP A 70 16.00 -10.15 20.12
C TRP A 70 14.90 -9.89 21.15
N ASP A 71 14.08 -10.89 21.47
CA ASP A 71 13.00 -10.77 22.47
C ASP A 71 13.54 -10.41 23.86
N THR A 72 14.78 -10.80 24.17
CA THR A 72 15.44 -10.53 25.46
C THR A 72 15.64 -9.04 25.76
N VAL A 73 15.71 -8.19 24.74
CA VAL A 73 15.91 -6.73 24.86
C VAL A 73 14.64 -5.93 24.56
N ALA A 74 13.49 -6.60 24.36
CA ALA A 74 12.25 -5.93 23.97
C ALA A 74 11.73 -4.91 25.00
N GLY A 75 12.11 -5.06 26.27
CA GLY A 75 11.72 -4.18 27.38
C GLY A 75 12.74 -3.09 27.72
N ASP A 76 13.89 -3.03 27.03
CA ASP A 76 14.93 -2.08 27.38
C ASP A 76 14.46 -0.63 27.19
N GLY A 77 14.51 0.16 28.27
CA GLY A 77 14.13 1.59 28.25
C GLY A 77 12.64 1.87 28.41
N ILE A 78 11.82 0.86 28.73
CA ILE A 78 10.39 1.01 29.02
C ILE A 78 10.16 0.83 30.54
N GLU A 79 10.26 1.93 31.29
CA GLU A 79 9.67 2.13 32.64
C GLU A 79 8.47 3.09 32.55
#